data_AF-A0A7C7XML6-F1
#
_entry.id   AF-A0A7C7XML6-F1
#
_cell.length_a   1.000
_cell.length_b   1.000
_cell.length_c   1.000
_cell.angle_alpha   90.00
_cell.angle_beta   90.00
_cell.angle_gamma   90.00
#
_symmetry.space_group_name_H-M   'P 1'
#
loop_
_entity.id
_entity.type
_entity.pdbx_description
1 polymer ?
#
loop_
_entity_poly.entity_id
_entity_poly.type
_entity_poly.pdbx_seq_one_letter_code
_entity_poly.pdbx_strand_id
1 'polypeptide(L)'
;MTTEHRKAPRRFIEEIERIGGWGKVKYHHHLTCGHIEIRDRASTAPKLGCAWCFRASQRDAELKNPMAGGTIIPSAIDSGATMGQDEIDIERTRAALATALSVPADAIDLIAIDADIQNALVFLSAHDVMRLANRKA
;
A
#
# COMPACT_ATOMS: atom_id res chain seq x y z
N MET A 1 20.68 24.04 -9.56
CA MET A 1 20.21 23.16 -10.65
C MET A 1 20.63 21.75 -10.32
N THR A 2 19.67 20.86 -10.04
CA THR A 2 19.97 19.45 -9.75
C THR A 2 20.62 18.79 -10.97
N THR A 3 21.51 17.83 -10.73
CA THR A 3 22.24 17.06 -11.75
C THR A 3 21.30 16.32 -12.70
N GLU A 4 20.09 15.99 -12.23
CA GLU A 4 19.03 15.32 -12.99
C GLU A 4 18.59 16.12 -14.21
N HIS A 5 18.32 17.43 -14.10
CA HIS A 5 17.88 18.24 -15.25
C HIS A 5 18.95 18.43 -16.33
N ARG A 6 20.24 18.22 -16.00
CA ARG A 6 21.32 18.28 -16.99
C ARG A 6 21.42 17.00 -17.81
N LYS A 7 21.14 15.84 -17.19
CA LYS A 7 21.16 14.52 -17.83
C LYS A 7 19.82 14.14 -18.46
N ALA A 8 18.76 14.87 -18.12
CA ALA A 8 17.41 14.60 -18.57
C ALA A 8 17.22 14.82 -20.09
N PRO A 9 16.40 13.98 -20.74
CA PRO A 9 16.05 14.19 -22.14
C PRO A 9 15.29 15.51 -22.30
N ARG A 10 15.68 16.27 -23.32
CA ARG A 10 15.06 17.59 -23.60
C ARG A 10 13.81 17.40 -24.44
N ARG A 11 12.69 17.91 -23.95
CA ARG A 11 11.37 17.89 -24.61
C ARG A 11 10.91 19.31 -24.90
N PHE A 12 10.07 19.47 -25.91
CA PHE A 12 9.50 20.78 -26.23
C PHE A 12 8.46 21.16 -25.18
N ILE A 13 8.31 22.46 -24.96
CA ILE A 13 7.24 23.02 -24.12
C ILE A 13 6.03 23.23 -25.03
N GLU A 14 4.90 22.64 -24.68
CA GLU A 14 3.61 22.83 -25.35
C GLU A 14 2.89 24.06 -24.79
N GLU A 15 2.87 24.18 -23.46
CA GLU A 15 2.15 25.23 -22.76
C GLU A 15 2.89 25.64 -21.47
N ILE A 16 2.74 26.91 -21.07
CA ILE A 16 3.24 27.43 -19.80
C ILE A 16 2.08 28.01 -19.03
N GLU A 17 1.68 27.33 -17.95
CA GLU A 17 0.66 27.81 -17.04
C GLU A 17 1.29 28.54 -15.85
N ARG A 18 0.72 29.70 -15.52
CA ARG A 18 1.10 30.47 -14.34
C ARG A 18 0.15 30.14 -13.20
N ILE A 19 0.64 29.42 -12.20
CA ILE A 19 -0.17 28.96 -11.07
C ILE A 19 0.32 29.61 -9.78
N GLY A 20 -0.62 30.10 -8.96
CA GLY A 20 -0.35 30.66 -7.64
C GLY A 20 -0.71 32.14 -7.50
N GLY A 21 -0.80 32.57 -6.24
CA GLY A 21 -1.17 33.93 -5.87
C GLY A 21 0.00 34.92 -5.86
N TRP A 22 -0.32 36.17 -5.50
CA TRP A 22 0.66 37.24 -5.37
C TRP A 22 1.76 36.85 -4.36
N GLY A 23 3.03 36.88 -4.80
CA GLY A 23 4.19 36.51 -3.99
C GLY A 23 4.61 35.02 -3.99
N LYS A 24 3.77 34.10 -4.49
CA LYS A 24 4.10 32.66 -4.61
C LYS A 24 3.66 32.08 -5.94
N VAL A 25 4.15 32.67 -7.02
CA VAL A 25 3.87 32.21 -8.39
C VAL A 25 4.85 31.10 -8.77
N LYS A 26 4.32 30.02 -9.34
CA LYS A 26 5.08 28.97 -10.01
C LYS A 26 4.63 28.88 -11.47
N TYR A 27 5.56 28.52 -12.33
CA TYR A 27 5.32 28.32 -13.76
C TYR A 27 5.41 26.83 -14.06
N HIS A 28 4.28 26.28 -14.47
CA HIS A 28 4.11 24.88 -14.85
C HIS A 28 4.34 24.77 -16.35
N HIS A 29 5.42 24.11 -16.74
CA HIS A 29 5.78 23.93 -18.15
C HIS A 29 5.31 22.56 -18.58
N HIS A 30 4.25 22.53 -19.38
CA HIS A 30 3.72 21.30 -19.97
C HIS A 30 4.62 20.89 -21.13
N LEU A 31 5.18 19.68 -21.03
CA LEU A 31 6.11 19.16 -22.03
C LEU A 31 5.40 18.17 -22.94
N THR A 32 5.89 18.04 -24.18
CA THR A 32 5.35 17.09 -25.18
C THR A 32 5.37 15.61 -24.76
N CYS A 33 6.06 15.27 -23.68
CA CYS A 33 6.03 13.92 -23.10
C CYS A 33 4.88 13.70 -22.11
N GLY A 34 4.01 14.69 -21.89
CA GLY A 34 2.91 14.66 -20.93
C GLY A 34 3.29 15.05 -19.49
N HIS A 35 4.57 15.34 -19.21
CA HIS A 35 5.01 15.74 -17.88
C HIS A 35 5.04 17.26 -17.69
N ILE A 36 4.91 17.69 -16.44
CA ILE A 36 4.95 19.10 -16.05
C ILE A 36 6.24 19.40 -15.30
N GLU A 37 7.00 20.39 -15.77
CA GLU A 37 8.19 20.90 -15.09
C GLU A 37 7.89 22.24 -14.40
N ILE A 38 8.04 22.28 -13.09
CA ILE A 38 7.70 23.44 -12.27
C ILE A 38 8.95 24.30 -12.04
N ARG A 39 8.86 25.61 -12.32
CA ARG A 39 9.94 26.58 -12.08
C ARG A 39 9.42 27.88 -11.49
N ASP A 40 10.30 28.64 -10.86
CA ASP A 40 9.98 29.98 -10.33
C ASP A 40 9.81 31.04 -11.43
N ARG A 41 10.24 30.73 -12.66
CA ARG A 41 10.17 31.62 -13.82
C ARG A 41 9.76 30.84 -15.06
N ALA A 42 9.06 31.53 -15.97
CA ALA A 42 8.81 31.03 -17.31
C ALA A 42 10.14 30.81 -18.05
N SER A 43 10.24 29.69 -18.74
CA SER A 43 11.40 29.36 -19.58
C SER A 43 11.32 30.13 -20.89
N THR A 44 12.41 30.80 -21.26
CA THR A 44 12.57 31.42 -22.58
C THR A 44 13.02 30.42 -23.65
N ALA A 45 13.62 29.31 -23.24
CA ALA A 45 14.07 28.27 -24.16
C ALA A 45 12.88 27.36 -24.55
N PRO A 46 12.77 26.97 -25.83
CA PRO A 46 11.65 26.13 -26.33
C PRO A 46 11.73 24.68 -25.86
N LYS A 47 12.87 24.25 -25.32
CA LYS A 47 13.10 22.88 -24.83
C LYS A 47 13.58 22.86 -23.39
N LEU A 48 12.98 22.00 -22.59
CA LEU A 48 13.35 21.75 -21.19
C LEU A 48 13.68 20.28 -20.95
N GLY A 49 14.64 20.03 -20.06
CA GLY A 49 14.96 18.67 -19.60
C GLY A 49 13.85 18.17 -18.68
N CYS A 50 13.27 17.02 -19.01
CA CYS A 50 12.22 16.38 -18.22
C CYS A 50 12.84 15.43 -17.18
N ALA A 51 12.83 15.82 -15.90
CA ALA A 51 13.38 15.00 -14.81
C ALA A 51 12.60 13.70 -14.63
N TRP A 52 11.28 13.72 -14.86
CA TRP A 52 10.45 12.51 -14.81
C TRP A 52 10.82 11.49 -15.87
N CYS A 53 11.00 11.89 -17.13
CA CYS A 53 11.49 10.99 -18.17
C CYS A 53 12.89 10.43 -17.83
N PHE A 54 13.75 11.22 -17.20
CA PHE A 54 15.05 10.75 -16.76
C PHE A 54 14.94 9.67 -15.68
N ARG A 55 14.11 9.89 -14.65
CA ARG A 55 13.86 8.91 -13.59
C ARG A 55 13.23 7.63 -14.13
N ALA A 56 12.25 7.75 -15.04
CA ALA A 56 11.65 6.61 -15.73
C ALA A 56 12.71 5.80 -16.47
N SER A 57 13.60 6.46 -17.23
CA SER A 57 14.67 5.75 -17.95
C SER A 57 15.67 5.05 -17.03
N GLN A 58 15.93 5.58 -15.82
CA GLN A 58 16.76 4.89 -14.83
C GLN A 58 16.08 3.64 -14.29
N ARG A 59 14.79 3.75 -13.93
CA ARG A 59 14.01 2.60 -13.45
C ARG A 59 13.87 1.51 -14.52
N ASP A 60 13.64 1.88 -15.77
CA ASP A 60 13.61 0.93 -16.88
C ASP A 60 14.96 0.22 -17.06
N ALA A 61 16.07 0.93 -16.89
CA ALA A 61 17.40 0.34 -16.97
C ALA A 61 17.69 -0.61 -15.79
N GLU A 62 17.24 -0.27 -14.58
CA GLU A 62 17.31 -1.13 -13.40
C GLU A 62 16.48 -2.42 -13.58
N LEU A 63 15.24 -2.29 -14.06
CA LEU A 63 14.35 -3.44 -14.29
C LEU A 63 14.87 -4.37 -15.39
N LYS A 64 15.46 -3.82 -16.45
CA LYS A 64 16.09 -4.60 -17.53
C LYS A 64 17.39 -5.27 -17.10
N ASN A 65 18.01 -4.81 -16.02
CA ASN A 65 19.28 -5.32 -15.55
C ASN A 65 19.22 -5.60 -14.03
N PRO A 66 18.54 -6.69 -13.62
CA PRO A 66 18.29 -7.01 -12.20
C PRO A 66 19.57 -7.27 -11.39
N MET A 67 20.75 -7.32 -12.03
CA MET A 67 22.06 -7.44 -11.35
C MET A 67 22.71 -6.10 -10.97
N ALA A 68 22.22 -4.96 -11.48
CA ALA A 68 22.82 -3.64 -11.24
C ALA A 68 22.15 -2.83 -10.11
N GLY A 69 20.89 -3.15 -9.81
CA GLY A 69 20.24 -2.69 -8.58
C GLY A 69 20.74 -3.58 -7.45
N GLY A 70 21.44 -3.01 -6.47
CA GLY A 70 21.74 -3.72 -5.23
C GLY A 70 20.46 -4.42 -4.78
N THR A 71 20.56 -5.74 -4.59
CA THR A 71 19.43 -6.63 -4.29
C THR A 71 18.56 -5.91 -3.27
N ILE A 72 17.42 -5.36 -3.72
CA ILE A 72 16.31 -5.20 -2.80
C ILE A 72 15.95 -6.64 -2.56
N ILE A 73 16.59 -7.24 -1.56
CA ILE A 73 16.07 -8.39 -0.87
C ILE A 73 14.70 -7.83 -0.50
N PRO A 74 13.60 -8.27 -1.14
CA PRO A 74 12.32 -8.06 -0.49
C PRO A 74 12.62 -8.63 0.89
N SER A 75 12.61 -7.80 1.94
CA SER A 75 12.50 -8.36 3.29
C SER A 75 11.38 -9.35 3.08
N ALA A 76 11.75 -10.64 3.14
CA ALA A 76 10.81 -11.70 2.89
C ALA A 76 9.82 -11.43 4.00
N ILE A 77 8.75 -10.72 3.66
CA ILE A 77 7.61 -10.67 4.53
C ILE A 77 7.22 -12.13 4.43
N ASP A 78 7.56 -12.84 5.50
CA ASP A 78 7.29 -14.24 5.69
C ASP A 78 5.78 -14.43 5.88
N SER A 79 4.98 -13.68 5.10
CA SER A 79 3.53 -13.65 5.08
C SER A 79 2.98 -15.01 4.72
N GLY A 80 3.75 -15.85 4.01
CA GLY A 80 3.32 -17.21 3.70
C GLY A 80 3.34 -18.15 4.92
N ALA A 81 4.37 -18.06 5.77
CA ALA A 81 4.49 -18.95 6.93
C ALA A 81 3.77 -18.42 8.17
N THR A 82 3.75 -17.10 8.39
CA THR A 82 3.02 -16.49 9.52
C THR A 82 1.50 -16.53 9.30
N MET A 83 0.99 -16.08 8.15
CA MET A 83 -0.47 -16.08 7.93
C MET A 83 -1.09 -17.49 7.97
N GLY A 84 -0.36 -18.50 7.49
CA GLY A 84 -0.83 -19.90 7.57
C GLY A 84 -0.90 -20.43 9.00
N GLN A 85 0.06 -20.05 9.85
CA GLN A 85 0.04 -20.44 11.27
C GLN A 85 -1.05 -19.69 12.03
N ASP A 86 -1.24 -18.41 11.73
CA ASP A 86 -2.27 -17.56 12.33
C ASP A 86 -3.68 -18.09 12.03
N GLU A 87 -3.94 -18.49 10.78
CA GLU A 87 -5.23 -19.07 10.38
C GLU A 87 -5.50 -20.41 11.07
N ILE A 88 -4.47 -21.25 11.24
CA ILE A 88 -4.59 -22.51 11.98
C ILE A 88 -4.94 -22.25 13.45
N ASP A 89 -4.32 -21.25 14.08
CA ASP A 89 -4.54 -20.96 15.48
C ASP A 89 -5.91 -20.29 15.73
N ILE A 90 -6.40 -19.49 14.78
CA ILE A 90 -7.78 -18.96 14.79
C ILE A 90 -8.79 -20.12 14.71
N GLU A 91 -8.62 -21.06 13.77
CA GLU A 91 -9.56 -22.19 13.61
C GLU A 91 -9.50 -23.17 14.78
N ARG A 92 -8.32 -23.40 15.37
CA ARG A 92 -8.20 -24.15 16.64
C ARG A 92 -8.98 -23.49 17.76
N THR A 93 -8.90 -22.16 17.87
CA THR A 93 -9.64 -21.42 18.90
C THR A 93 -11.14 -21.49 18.66
N ARG A 94 -11.59 -21.39 17.40
CA ARG A 94 -13.00 -21.59 17.01
C ARG A 94 -13.51 -22.96 17.45
N ALA A 95 -12.75 -24.02 17.16
CA ALA A 95 -13.11 -25.38 17.53
C ALA A 95 -13.12 -25.61 19.06
N ALA A 96 -12.18 -24.99 19.78
CA ALA A 96 -12.12 -25.07 21.24
C ALA A 96 -13.35 -24.40 21.88
N LEU A 97 -13.74 -23.20 21.40
CA LEU A 97 -14.93 -22.50 21.86
C LEU A 97 -16.21 -23.27 21.53
N ALA A 98 -16.32 -23.81 20.31
CA ALA A 98 -17.44 -24.66 19.90
C ALA A 98 -17.61 -25.85 20.84
N THR A 99 -16.50 -26.51 21.21
CA THR A 99 -16.51 -27.64 22.13
C THR A 99 -16.89 -27.22 23.56
N ALA A 100 -16.25 -26.16 24.08
CA ALA A 100 -16.44 -25.69 25.45
C ALA A 100 -17.87 -25.23 25.72
N LEU A 101 -18.47 -24.54 24.74
CA LEU A 101 -19.83 -24.04 24.80
C LEU A 101 -20.84 -25.06 24.26
N SER A 102 -20.39 -26.15 23.64
CA SER A 102 -21.21 -27.16 22.94
C SER A 102 -22.17 -26.53 21.93
N VAL A 103 -21.63 -25.61 21.13
CA VAL A 103 -22.35 -24.92 20.05
C VAL A 103 -21.70 -25.23 18.71
N PRO A 104 -22.46 -25.19 17.60
CA PRO A 104 -21.91 -25.36 16.27
C PRO A 104 -20.82 -24.30 15.95
N ALA A 105 -19.80 -24.67 15.18
CA ALA A 105 -18.69 -23.77 14.86
C ALA A 105 -19.11 -22.59 13.95
N ASP A 106 -20.16 -22.77 13.17
CA ASP A 106 -20.82 -21.74 12.36
C ASP A 106 -21.59 -20.71 13.20
N ALA A 107 -21.87 -21.01 14.47
CA ALA A 107 -22.46 -20.07 15.41
C ALA A 107 -21.43 -19.16 16.11
N ILE A 108 -20.14 -19.29 15.77
CA ILE A 108 -19.04 -18.52 16.36
C ILE A 108 -18.39 -17.66 15.30
N ASP A 109 -18.42 -16.35 15.53
CA ASP A 109 -17.74 -15.36 14.72
C ASP A 109 -16.54 -14.80 15.50
N LEU A 110 -15.34 -14.92 14.93
CA LEU A 110 -14.08 -14.50 15.55
C LEU A 110 -13.51 -13.32 14.78
N ILE A 111 -13.27 -12.22 15.49
CA ILE A 111 -12.60 -11.05 14.92
C ILE A 111 -11.15 -11.06 15.40
N ALA A 112 -10.24 -11.36 14.47
CA ALA A 112 -8.80 -11.30 14.70
C ALA A 112 -8.19 -10.09 13.96
N ILE A 113 -7.27 -9.40 14.61
CA ILE A 113 -6.46 -8.32 14.02
C ILE A 113 -5.00 -8.68 14.28
N ASP A 114 -4.21 -8.76 13.20
CA ASP A 114 -2.77 -9.11 13.27
C ASP A 114 -2.50 -10.37 14.10
N ALA A 115 -3.27 -11.44 13.86
CA ALA A 115 -3.21 -12.75 14.52
C ALA A 115 -3.62 -12.79 16.01
N ASP A 116 -4.01 -11.67 16.61
CA ASP A 116 -4.55 -11.64 17.98
C ASP A 116 -6.09 -11.61 17.96
N ILE A 117 -6.71 -12.49 18.75
CA ILE A 117 -8.17 -12.62 18.83
C ILE A 117 -8.68 -11.53 19.77
N GLN A 118 -9.28 -10.49 19.21
CA GLN A 118 -9.78 -9.38 20.01
C GLN A 118 -11.13 -9.70 20.65
N ASN A 119 -12.04 -10.30 19.90
CA ASN A 119 -13.34 -10.69 20.42
C ASN A 119 -13.91 -11.91 19.66
N ALA A 120 -14.85 -12.56 20.34
CA ALA A 120 -15.62 -13.68 19.83
C ALA A 120 -17.11 -13.40 20.06
N LEU A 121 -17.90 -13.41 19.00
CA LEU A 121 -19.35 -13.35 19.06
C LEU A 121 -19.90 -14.77 18.92
N VAL A 122 -20.68 -15.21 19.91
CA VAL A 122 -21.30 -16.53 19.91
C VAL A 122 -22.81 -16.36 19.84
N PHE A 123 -23.41 -16.86 18.77
CA PHE A 123 -24.85 -16.83 18.56
C PHE A 123 -25.48 -18.04 19.25
N LEU A 124 -26.13 -17.79 20.38
CA LEU A 124 -26.77 -18.84 21.18
C LEU A 124 -28.26 -18.92 20.86
N SER A 125 -28.76 -20.14 20.64
CA SER A 125 -30.20 -20.37 20.61
C SER A 125 -30.80 -20.27 22.02
N ALA A 126 -32.12 -20.11 22.12
CA ALA A 126 -32.80 -20.12 23.42
C ALA A 126 -32.52 -21.40 24.23
N HIS A 127 -32.37 -22.54 23.55
CA HIS A 127 -32.01 -23.81 24.17
C HIS A 127 -30.57 -23.79 24.72
N ASP A 128 -29.62 -23.20 23.99
CA ASP A 128 -28.22 -23.08 24.44
C ASP A 128 -28.09 -22.16 25.65
N VAL A 129 -28.82 -21.05 25.66
CA VAL A 129 -28.85 -20.12 26.81
C VAL A 129 -29.36 -20.83 28.05
N MET A 130 -30.46 -21.60 27.95
CA MET A 130 -31.01 -22.36 29.07
C MET A 130 -30.05 -23.46 29.55
N ARG A 131 -29.36 -24.12 28.61
CA ARG A 131 -28.35 -25.13 28.95
C ARG A 131 -27.16 -24.52 29.69
N LEU A 132 -26.65 -23.37 29.23
CA LEU A 132 -25.53 -22.67 29.86
C LEU A 132 -25.92 -22.09 31.23
N ALA A 133 -27.11 -21.50 31.36
CA ALA A 133 -27.61 -20.96 32.62
C ALA A 133 -27.84 -22.03 33.69
N ASN A 134 -28.21 -23.24 33.28
CA ASN A 134 -28.43 -24.37 34.20
C ASN A 134 -27.19 -25.24 34.42
N ARG A 135 -26.05 -24.91 33.79
CA ARG A 135 -24.78 -25.59 34.00
C ARG A 135 -24.23 -25.12 35.36
N LYS A 136 -24.51 -25.87 36.42
CA LYS A 136 -23.81 -25.68 37.71
C LYS A 136 -22.31 -25.81 37.45
N ALA A 137 -21.55 -24.80 37.88
CA ALA A 137 -20.09 -24.73 37.78
C ALA A 137 -19.43 -25.95 38.44
#